data_AF-X1D0N0-F1
#
_entry.id   AF-X1D0N0-F1
#
_cell.length_a   1.000
_cell.length_b   1.000
_cell.length_c   1.000
_cell.angle_alpha   90.00
_cell.angle_beta   90.00
_cell.angle_gamma   90.00
#
_symmetry.space_group_name_H-M   'P 1'
#
loop_
_entity.id
_entity.type
_entity.pdbx_description
1 polymer ?
#
loop_
_entity_poly.entity_id
_entity_poly.type
_entity_poly.pdbx_seq_one_letter_code
_entity_poly.pdbx_strand_id
1 'polypeptide(L)' 'AGRFGPRYGTKIRKLALAVDQKLQQRCKCPSCGAVKVKRVSTSIWKCRRCGVKFAGAAYALSTMAPPAEMKASGGAEEG' A
#
# COMPACT_ATOMS: atom_id res chain seq x y z
N ALA A 1 1.90 -15.00 -11.61
CA ALA A 1 2.81 -15.63 -10.63
C ALA A 1 3.86 -16.57 -11.27
N GLY A 2 4.15 -16.42 -12.58
CA GLY A 2 5.05 -17.35 -13.30
C GLY A 2 6.48 -17.40 -12.77
N ARG A 3 6.95 -16.32 -12.11
CA ARG A 3 8.31 -16.25 -11.53
C ARG A 3 8.63 -17.37 -10.53
N PHE A 4 7.62 -17.93 -9.88
CA PHE A 4 7.82 -18.92 -8.83
C PHE A 4 7.98 -20.35 -9.37
N GLY A 5 7.72 -20.58 -10.66
CA GLY A 5 7.72 -21.92 -11.26
C GLY A 5 6.69 -22.84 -10.58
N PRO A 6 6.92 -24.16 -10.54
CA PRO A 6 5.99 -25.12 -9.92
C PRO A 6 6.00 -25.10 -8.38
N ARG A 7 6.89 -24.32 -7.75
CA ARG A 7 7.12 -24.31 -6.30
C ARG A 7 6.01 -23.54 -5.55
N TYR A 8 5.90 -23.83 -4.24
CA TYR A 8 5.05 -23.11 -3.26
C TYR A 8 3.53 -23.29 -3.41
N GLY A 9 3.07 -24.13 -4.34
CA GLY A 9 1.65 -24.44 -4.52
C GLY A 9 0.82 -23.28 -5.06
N THR A 10 -0.44 -23.54 -5.41
CA THR A 10 -1.28 -22.57 -6.13
C THR A 10 -1.83 -21.46 -5.22
N LYS A 11 -2.19 -21.78 -3.97
CA LYS A 11 -2.77 -20.81 -3.03
C LYS A 11 -1.80 -19.67 -2.70
N ILE A 12 -0.58 -20.00 -2.29
CA ILE A 12 0.46 -19.02 -1.94
C ILE A 12 0.82 -18.17 -3.17
N ARG A 13 0.97 -18.79 -4.35
CA ARG A 13 1.25 -18.07 -5.60
C ARG A 13 0.14 -17.08 -5.97
N LYS A 14 -1.13 -17.43 -5.74
CA LYS A 14 -2.27 -16.51 -5.95
C LYS A 14 -2.23 -15.31 -4.99
N LEU A 15 -1.91 -15.54 -3.71
CA LEU A 15 -1.77 -14.46 -2.73
C LEU A 15 -0.62 -13.52 -3.08
N ALA A 16 0.55 -14.07 -3.44
CA ALA A 16 1.69 -13.27 -3.88
C ALA A 16 1.36 -12.44 -5.13
N LEU A 17 0.62 -13.01 -6.08
CA LEU A 17 0.16 -12.29 -7.27
C LEU A 17 -0.76 -11.12 -6.92
N ALA A 18 -1.70 -11.32 -5.98
CA ALA A 18 -2.59 -10.25 -5.53
C ALA A 18 -1.81 -9.10 -4.89
N VAL A 19 -0.75 -9.39 -4.13
CA VAL A 19 0.14 -8.36 -3.56
C VAL A 19 0.95 -7.66 -4.66
N ASP A 20 1.52 -8.41 -5.60
CA ASP A 20 2.26 -7.86 -6.75
C ASP A 20 1.37 -6.91 -7.58
N GLN A 21 0.12 -7.30 -7.83
CA GLN A 21 -0.84 -6.48 -8.56
C GLN A 21 -1.14 -5.17 -7.85
N LYS A 22 -1.27 -5.17 -6.52
CA LYS A 22 -1.45 -3.95 -5.72
C LYS A 22 -0.23 -3.04 -5.81
N LEU A 23 0.98 -3.61 -5.75
CA LEU A 23 2.23 -2.86 -5.87
C LEU A 23 2.45 -2.25 -7.27
N GLN A 24 1.96 -2.91 -8.32
CA GLN A 24 2.05 -2.43 -9.70
C GLN A 24 0.98 -1.39 -10.06
N GLN A 25 -0.01 -1.14 -9.18
CA GLN A 25 -1.03 -0.13 -9.43
C GLN A 25 -0.41 1.25 -9.62
N ARG A 26 -0.93 1.98 -10.60
CA ARG A 26 -0.53 3.34 -10.91
C ARG A 26 -1.25 4.30 -9.97
N CYS A 27 -0.51 4.99 -9.12
CA CYS A 27 -1.08 5.90 -8.12
C CYS A 27 -0.65 7.34 -8.32
N LYS A 28 -1.54 8.26 -7.97
CA LYS A 28 -1.35 9.72 -8.03
C LYS A 28 -0.44 10.18 -6.89
N CYS A 29 0.49 11.08 -7.20
CA CYS A 29 1.30 11.74 -6.20
C CYS A 29 0.47 12.80 -5.45
N PRO A 30 0.49 12.84 -4.10
CA PRO A 30 -0.26 13.84 -3.33
C PRO A 30 0.26 15.27 -3.54
N SER A 31 1.58 15.42 -3.77
CA SER A 31 2.19 16.74 -3.97
C SER A 31 1.98 17.30 -5.39
N CYS A 32 2.19 16.51 -6.45
CA CYS A 32 2.22 17.03 -7.83
C CYS A 32 1.14 16.45 -8.76
N GLY A 33 0.20 15.63 -8.23
CA GLY A 33 -0.90 15.00 -8.98
C GLY A 33 -0.49 13.94 -10.01
N ALA A 34 0.81 13.78 -10.30
CA ALA A 34 1.30 12.90 -11.35
C ALA A 34 1.18 11.42 -10.98
N VAL A 35 0.77 10.58 -11.94
CA VAL A 35 0.65 9.13 -11.77
C VAL A 35 1.99 8.42 -12.00
N LYS A 36 3.04 8.86 -11.29
CA LYS A 36 4.43 8.38 -11.46
C LYS A 36 5.10 8.02 -10.12
N VAL A 37 4.31 7.60 -9.13
CA VAL A 37 4.82 7.15 -7.83
C VAL A 37 5.30 5.69 -7.92
N LYS A 38 6.44 5.37 -7.30
CA LYS A 38 6.92 3.99 -7.11
C LYS A 38 7.37 3.75 -5.67
N ARG A 39 7.18 2.52 -5.18
CA ARG A 39 7.69 2.08 -3.88
C ARG A 39 9.22 1.99 -3.93
N VAL A 40 9.89 2.50 -2.89
CA VAL A 40 11.35 2.43 -2.73
C VAL A 40 11.73 1.47 -1.61
N SER A 41 10.99 1.48 -0.50
CA SER A 41 11.17 0.57 0.62
C SER A 41 9.81 0.19 1.22
N THR A 42 9.80 -0.61 2.28
CA THR A 42 8.60 -0.88 3.08
C THR A 42 8.00 0.44 3.57
N SER A 43 6.74 0.67 3.19
CA SER A 43 5.99 1.88 3.54
C SER A 43 6.56 3.22 3.03
N ILE A 44 7.64 3.21 2.24
CA ILE A 44 8.25 4.42 1.67
C ILE A 44 8.04 4.46 0.16
N TRP A 45 7.40 5.53 -0.30
CA TRP A 45 7.05 5.78 -1.69
C TRP A 45 7.75 7.03 -2.21
N LYS A 46 8.18 7.02 -3.47
CA LYS A 46 8.84 8.15 -4.14
C LYS A 46 8.15 8.50 -5.44
N CYS A 47 7.82 9.77 -5.62
CA CYS A 47 7.38 10.28 -6.92
C CYS A 47 8.58 10.44 -7.85
N ARG A 48 8.51 9.86 -9.06
CA ARG A 48 9.56 10.03 -10.08
C ARG A 48 9.55 11.41 -10.75
N ARG A 49 8.47 12.17 -10.63
CA ARG A 49 8.35 13.50 -11.25
C ARG A 49 8.92 14.60 -10.35
N CYS A 50 8.39 14.74 -9.14
CA CYS A 50 8.82 15.78 -8.19
C CYS A 50 9.90 15.32 -7.20
N GLY A 51 10.26 14.03 -7.18
CA GLY A 51 11.31 13.50 -6.31
C GLY A 51 10.91 13.29 -4.85
N VAL A 52 9.73 13.79 -4.43
CA VAL A 52 9.23 13.70 -3.05
C VAL A 52 9.11 12.25 -2.60
N LYS A 53 9.63 11.98 -1.41
CA LYS A 53 9.45 10.72 -0.68
C LYS A 53 8.40 10.91 0.40
N PHE A 54 7.53 9.93 0.59
CA PHE A 54 6.48 9.99 1.59
C PHE A 54 6.14 8.61 2.13
N ALA A 55 5.57 8.58 3.34
CA ALA A 55 5.13 7.37 4.00
C ALA A 55 3.73 6.97 3.51
N GLY A 56 3.48 5.67 3.39
CA GLY A 56 2.18 5.10 3.04
C GLY A 56 2.08 3.65 3.51
N ALA A 57 1.04 2.91 3.11
CA ALA A 57 0.96 1.51 3.47
C ALA A 57 2.05 0.66 2.76
N ALA A 58 2.32 -0.52 3.30
CA ALA A 58 3.39 -1.39 2.82
C ALA A 58 3.18 -1.86 1.37
N TYR A 59 1.91 -2.06 0.96
CA TYR A 59 1.55 -2.63 -0.35
C TYR A 59 0.53 -1.79 -1.14
N ALA A 60 0.10 -0.65 -0.60
CA ALA A 60 -0.84 0.27 -1.25
C ALA A 60 -0.53 1.70 -0.82
N LEU A 61 -0.94 2.68 -1.63
CA LEU A 61 -0.72 4.09 -1.34
C LEU A 61 -1.82 4.72 -0.49
N SER A 62 -3.07 4.25 -0.64
CA SER A 62 -4.18 4.70 0.18
C SER A 62 -4.41 3.74 1.35
N THR A 63 -4.39 4.28 2.56
CA THR A 63 -4.92 3.63 3.74
C THR A 63 -6.45 3.72 3.71
N MET A 64 -7.13 3.01 2.81
CA MET A 64 -8.55 2.66 3.03
C MET A 64 -8.62 1.46 3.99
N ALA A 65 -7.95 1.60 5.13
CA ALA A 65 -8.28 0.84 6.32
C ALA A 65 -8.62 1.91 7.36
N PRO A 66 -9.82 1.93 7.95
CA PRO A 66 -9.96 2.62 9.23
C PRO A 66 -8.86 2.07 10.14
N PRO A 67 -8.20 2.92 10.95
CA PRO A 67 -7.17 2.44 11.85
C PRO A 67 -7.76 1.29 12.68
N ALA A 68 -7.18 0.10 12.54
CA ALA A 68 -7.52 -1.04 13.38
C ALA A 68 -6.89 -0.86 14.77
N GLU A 69 -7.05 0.34 15.36
CA GLU A 69 -6.70 0.73 16.73
C GLU A 69 -7.69 1.82 17.19
N MET A 70 -8.98 1.49 17.18
CA MET A 70 -9.97 2.12 18.06
C MET A 70 -10.50 1.04 19.00
N LYS A 71 -9.66 0.63 19.95
CA LYS A 71 -10.13 0.10 21.22
C LYS A 71 -9.51 0.92 22.34
N ALA A 72 -10.42 1.58 23.08
CA ALA A 72 -10.29 2.13 24.43
C ALA A 72 -9.43 3.39 24.64
N SER A 73 -10.12 4.54 24.79
CA SER A 73 -9.94 5.44 25.95
C SER A 73 -10.96 6.60 25.96
N GLY A 74 -11.86 6.61 26.96
CA GLY A 74 -12.72 7.74 27.42
C GLY A 74 -13.86 8.12 26.46
N GLY A 75 -15.12 8.33 26.84
CA GLY A 75 -15.69 8.82 28.10
C GLY A 75 -16.64 9.98 27.75
N ALA A 76 -17.94 9.81 28.05
CA ALA A 76 -19.00 10.82 28.25
C ALA A 76 -19.23 11.96 27.21
N GLU A 77 -20.43 12.02 26.62
CA GLU A 77 -21.49 13.01 26.90
C GLU A 77 -22.56 12.95 25.79
N GLU A 78 -23.76 12.47 26.14
CA GLU A 78 -25.01 12.70 25.41
C GLU A 78 -25.78 13.77 26.18
N GLY A 79 -26.18 14.83 25.47
CA GLY A 79 -27.17 15.81 25.90
C GLY A 79 -28.35 15.80 24.94
#